data_AF-A0A2I0VV01-F1
#
_entry.id   AF-A0A2I0VV01-F1
#
_cell.length_a   1.000
_cell.length_b   1.000
_cell.length_c   1.000
_cell.angle_alpha   90.00
_cell.angle_beta   90.00
_cell.angle_gamma   90.00
#
_symmetry.space_group_name_H-M   'P 1'
#
loop_
_entity.id
_entity.type
_entity.pdbx_description
1 polymer ?
#
loop_
_entity_poly.entity_id
_entity_poly.type
_entity_poly.pdbx_seq_one_letter_code
_entity_poly.pdbx_strand_id
1 'polypeptide(L)'
;MKQEACRKDVERAFGALQSRFAIVAGPVRFWNKDVLHDIITTCIILHNMIIEDERNLTGPIQVAREVPSPDVELVVDENTQFQEFIARHKQIRNQDAHIALRNALIEHLWDQYTNSNV
;
A
#
# COMPACT_ATOMS: atom_id res chain seq x y z
N MET A 1 32.95 14.41 6.52
CA MET A 1 32.13 14.66 7.75
C MET A 1 30.72 15.18 7.45
N LYS A 2 30.51 16.15 6.53
CA LYS A 2 29.15 16.70 6.26
C LYS A 2 28.14 15.71 5.66
N GLN A 3 28.55 14.88 4.70
CA GLN A 3 27.66 13.90 4.06
C GLN A 3 27.18 12.82 5.04
N GLU A 4 28.06 12.40 5.94
CA GLU A 4 27.77 11.38 6.96
C GLU A 4 26.81 11.89 8.03
N ALA A 5 26.90 13.17 8.41
CA ALA A 5 25.93 13.80 9.30
C ALA A 5 24.54 13.88 8.66
N CYS A 6 24.48 14.36 7.41
CA CYS A 6 23.24 14.43 6.64
C CYS A 6 22.57 13.05 6.48
N ARG A 7 23.35 12.00 6.16
CA ARG A 7 22.86 10.62 6.08
C ARG A 7 22.22 10.16 7.38
N LYS A 8 22.85 10.43 8.53
CA LYS A 8 22.33 10.06 9.85
C LYS A 8 21.02 10.77 10.18
N ASP A 9 20.90 12.04 9.82
CA ASP A 9 19.67 12.80 10.07
C ASP A 9 18.50 12.24 9.24
N VAL A 10 18.77 11.89 7.97
CA VAL A 10 17.79 11.23 7.10
C VAL A 10 17.39 9.86 7.65
N GLU A 11 18.36 9.03 8.06
CA GLU A 11 18.10 7.70 8.62
C GLU A 11 17.29 7.79 9.92
N ARG A 12 17.59 8.77 10.78
CA ARG A 12 16.85 9.02 12.01
C ARG A 12 15.41 9.43 11.74
N ALA A 13 15.20 10.34 10.80
CA ALA A 13 13.86 10.78 10.41
C ALA A 13 13.05 9.62 9.81
N PHE A 14 13.69 8.81 8.97
CA PHE A 14 13.04 7.65 8.37
C PHE A 14 12.67 6.58 9.41
N GLY A 15 13.55 6.32 10.39
CA GLY A 15 13.26 5.43 11.50
C GLY A 15 12.09 5.92 12.38
N ALA A 16 11.98 7.23 12.60
CA ALA A 16 10.84 7.81 13.32
C ALA A 16 9.52 7.63 12.54
N LEU A 17 9.54 7.85 11.22
CA LEU A 17 8.38 7.63 10.36
C LEU A 17 7.98 6.14 10.32
N GLN A 18 8.92 5.21 10.23
CA GLN A 18 8.64 3.77 10.26
C GLN A 18 8.03 3.31 11.58
N SER A 19 8.46 3.88 12.72
CA SER A 19 7.91 3.57 14.03
C SER A 19 6.46 4.04 14.20
N ARG A 20 6.05 5.10 13.49
CA ARG A 20 4.73 5.71 13.61
C ARG A 20 3.75 5.24 12.53
N PHE A 21 4.24 4.98 11.32
CA PHE A 21 3.42 4.62 10.17
C PHE A 21 3.83 3.24 9.63
N ALA A 22 3.02 2.22 9.93
CA ALA A 22 3.27 0.84 9.51
C ALA A 22 3.41 0.69 7.98
N ILE A 23 2.73 1.55 7.20
CA ILE A 23 2.82 1.59 5.73
C ILE A 23 4.26 1.88 5.24
N VAL A 24 5.05 2.63 6.01
CA VAL A 24 6.45 2.97 5.67
C VAL A 24 7.42 1.82 6.01
N ALA A 25 7.02 0.90 6.91
CA ALA A 25 7.80 -0.27 7.27
C ALA A 25 7.60 -1.47 6.32
N GLY A 26 6.57 -1.42 5.47
CA GLY A 26 6.22 -2.50 4.55
C GLY A 26 7.12 -2.60 3.31
N PRO A 27 7.10 -3.74 2.61
CA PRO A 27 7.86 -3.93 1.37
C PRO A 27 7.36 -3.02 0.24
N VAL A 28 8.31 -2.29 -0.33
CA VAL A 28 8.06 -1.19 -1.27
C VAL A 28 8.13 -1.63 -2.74
N ARG A 29 8.57 -2.87 -3.01
CA ARG A 29 8.94 -3.36 -4.35
C ARG A 29 7.81 -3.32 -5.39
N PHE A 30 6.55 -3.34 -4.98
CA PHE A 30 5.40 -3.35 -5.87
C PHE A 30 4.77 -1.97 -6.09
N TRP A 31 5.33 -0.92 -5.49
CA TRP A 31 4.77 0.42 -5.56
C TRP A 31 5.45 1.24 -6.64
N ASN A 32 4.66 1.98 -7.41
CA ASN A 32 5.18 2.98 -8.34
C ASN A 32 5.87 4.11 -7.56
N LYS A 33 6.91 4.70 -8.14
CA LYS A 33 7.70 5.78 -7.49
C LYS A 33 6.84 6.97 -7.09
N ASP A 34 5.86 7.34 -7.92
CA ASP A 34 4.97 8.46 -7.63
C ASP A 34 4.08 8.18 -6.41
N VAL A 35 3.57 6.96 -6.31
CA VAL A 35 2.77 6.53 -5.16
C VAL A 35 3.60 6.52 -3.88
N LEU A 36 4.88 6.13 -3.96
CA LEU A 36 5.80 6.19 -2.82
C LEU A 36 6.12 7.61 -2.40
N HIS A 37 6.31 8.49 -3.37
CA HIS A 37 6.50 9.91 -3.12
C HIS A 37 5.28 10.47 -2.36
N ASP A 38 4.07 10.14 -2.80
CA ASP A 38 2.82 10.60 -2.17
C ASP A 38 2.66 10.03 -0.75
N ILE A 39 2.97 8.75 -0.53
CA ILE A 39 2.93 8.13 0.82
C ILE A 39 3.91 8.82 1.76
N ILE A 40 5.18 8.98 1.36
CA ILE A 40 6.21 9.59 2.21
C ILE A 40 5.85 11.05 2.51
N THR A 41 5.39 11.80 1.50
CA THR A 41 4.96 13.19 1.66
C THR A 41 3.80 13.29 2.64
N THR A 42 2.80 12.41 2.51
CA THR A 42 1.66 12.35 3.42
C THR A 42 2.10 12.02 4.85
N CYS A 43 2.99 11.05 5.04
CA CYS A 43 3.50 10.70 6.37
C CYS A 43 4.28 11.85 7.02
N ILE A 44 5.04 12.63 6.24
CA ILE A 44 5.74 13.83 6.74
C ILE A 44 4.75 14.91 7.18
N ILE A 45 3.72 15.19 6.38
CA ILE A 45 2.69 16.18 6.71
C ILE A 45 1.96 15.76 7.97
N LEU A 46 1.49 14.52 8.05
CA LEU A 46 0.79 13.98 9.22
C LEU A 46 1.67 14.00 10.47
N HIS A 47 2.95 13.63 10.34
CA HIS A 47 3.90 13.69 11.45
C HIS A 47 4.05 15.11 12.01
N ASN A 48 4.19 16.09 11.11
CA ASN A 48 4.28 17.49 11.51
C ASN A 48 2.98 17.98 12.14
N MET A 49 1.82 17.60 11.60
CA MET A 49 0.52 17.94 12.18
C MET A 49 0.35 17.38 13.60
N ILE A 50 0.73 16.11 13.82
CA ILE A 50 0.69 15.47 15.14
C ILE A 50 1.62 16.19 16.13
N ILE A 51 2.85 16.52 15.71
CA ILE A 51 3.79 17.24 16.57
C ILE A 51 3.25 18.62 16.96
N GLU A 52 2.68 19.34 15.99
CA GLU A 52 2.12 20.66 16.27
C GLU A 52 0.90 20.57 17.19
N ASP A 53 0.02 19.58 17.02
CA ASP A 53 -1.09 19.31 17.94
C ASP A 53 -0.59 18.98 19.36
N GLU A 54 0.35 18.04 19.49
CA GLU A 54 0.98 17.67 20.78
C GLU A 54 1.65 18.87 21.47
N ARG A 55 2.27 19.78 20.71
CA ARG A 55 2.88 21.01 21.24
C ARG A 55 1.83 22.02 21.71
N ASN A 56 0.73 22.17 20.98
CA ASN A 56 -0.36 23.08 21.34
C ASN A 56 -1.12 22.62 22.60
N LEU A 57 -1.09 21.32 22.91
CA LEU A 57 -1.60 20.76 24.16
C LEU A 57 -0.73 21.10 25.41
N THR A 58 0.46 21.68 25.21
CA THR A 58 1.34 22.11 26.33
C THR A 58 1.05 23.56 26.78
N GLY A 59 0.24 24.32 26.03
CA GLY A 59 -0.33 25.61 26.47
C GLY A 59 -1.64 25.42 27.26
N PRO A 60 -2.17 26.46 27.94
CA PRO A 60 -3.45 26.36 28.64
C PRO A 60 -4.51 25.89 27.64
N ILE A 61 -5.13 24.75 27.97
CA ILE A 61 -6.12 24.03 27.15
C ILE A 61 -7.14 25.03 26.61
N GLN A 62 -6.98 25.44 25.36
CA GLN A 62 -8.10 25.95 24.59
C GLN A 62 -8.83 24.69 24.17
N VAL A 63 -9.96 24.42 24.84
CA VAL A 63 -10.87 23.34 24.48
C VAL A 63 -11.07 23.44 22.97
N ALA A 64 -10.46 22.52 22.23
CA ALA A 64 -10.62 22.45 20.79
C ALA A 64 -12.13 22.37 20.57
N ARG A 65 -12.67 23.32 19.80
CA ARG A 65 -14.04 23.23 19.32
C ARG A 65 -14.17 21.83 18.74
N GLU A 66 -15.06 21.01 19.31
CA GLU A 66 -15.41 19.72 18.74
C GLU A 66 -15.84 19.99 17.29
N VAL A 67 -14.91 19.77 16.37
CA VAL A 67 -15.25 19.65 14.97
C VAL A 67 -16.01 18.34 14.94
N PRO A 68 -17.31 18.34 14.58
CA PRO A 68 -18.00 17.09 14.35
C PRO A 68 -17.10 16.28 13.43
N SER A 69 -16.76 15.06 13.84
CA SER A 69 -16.16 14.07 12.94
C SER A 69 -16.86 14.26 11.61
N PRO A 70 -16.16 14.58 10.51
CA PRO A 70 -16.81 14.44 9.24
C PRO A 70 -17.15 12.95 9.21
N ASP A 71 -18.44 12.64 9.33
CA ASP A 71 -18.99 11.31 9.09
C ASP A 71 -18.82 11.04 7.60
N VAL A 72 -17.57 11.02 7.14
CA VAL A 72 -17.16 10.20 6.03
C VAL A 72 -17.09 8.83 6.64
N GLU A 73 -18.27 8.25 6.81
CA GLU A 73 -18.44 6.81 6.76
C GLU A 73 -17.86 6.43 5.38
N LEU A 74 -16.55 6.21 5.33
CA LEU A 74 -15.98 5.35 4.32
C LEU A 74 -16.60 4.00 4.63
N VAL A 75 -17.82 3.79 4.13
CA VAL A 75 -18.42 2.48 3.97
C VAL A 75 -17.62 1.78 2.87
N VAL A 76 -16.33 1.64 3.09
CA VAL A 76 -15.59 0.53 2.53
C VAL A 76 -16.05 -0.59 3.42
N ASP A 77 -17.03 -1.35 2.95
CA ASP A 77 -17.38 -2.61 3.58
C ASP A 77 -16.12 -3.48 3.54
N GLU A 78 -15.32 -3.40 4.60
CA GLU A 78 -14.04 -4.11 4.74
C GLU A 78 -14.26 -5.60 4.53
N ASN A 79 -15.46 -6.10 4.86
CA ASN A 79 -15.88 -7.45 4.57
C ASN A 79 -16.01 -7.69 3.06
N THR A 80 -16.69 -6.83 2.29
CA THR A 80 -16.71 -6.92 0.82
C THR A 80 -15.31 -6.85 0.22
N GLN A 81 -14.44 -5.93 0.65
CA GLN A 81 -13.07 -5.83 0.13
C GLN A 81 -12.26 -7.11 0.43
N PHE A 82 -12.40 -7.66 1.64
CA PHE A 82 -11.75 -8.91 2.03
C PHE A 82 -12.31 -10.12 1.29
N GLN A 83 -13.63 -10.20 1.09
CA GLN A 83 -14.26 -11.26 0.29
C GLN A 83 -13.84 -11.18 -1.18
N GLU A 84 -13.77 -9.98 -1.76
CA GLU A 84 -13.26 -9.77 -3.12
C GLU A 84 -11.80 -10.20 -3.24
N PHE A 85 -10.96 -9.88 -2.25
CA PHE A 85 -9.57 -10.33 -2.19
C PHE A 85 -9.48 -11.87 -2.16
N ILE A 86 -10.25 -12.53 -1.30
CA ILE A 86 -10.31 -14.00 -1.24
C ILE A 86 -10.81 -14.59 -2.56
N ALA A 87 -11.85 -14.01 -3.16
CA ALA A 87 -12.43 -14.48 -4.42
C ALA A 87 -11.41 -14.39 -5.56
N ARG A 88 -10.72 -13.25 -5.70
CA ARG A 88 -9.63 -13.07 -6.69
C ARG A 88 -8.49 -14.05 -6.45
N HIS A 89 -8.10 -14.25 -5.19
CA HIS A 89 -7.03 -15.19 -4.85
C HIS A 89 -7.40 -16.65 -5.15
N LYS A 90 -8.68 -17.03 -4.95
CA LYS A 90 -9.21 -18.34 -5.34
C LYS A 90 -9.23 -18.53 -6.85
N GLN A 91 -9.54 -17.49 -7.63
CA GLN A 91 -9.49 -17.55 -9.10
C GLN A 91 -8.06 -17.75 -9.61
N ILE A 92 -7.08 -17.04 -9.04
CA ILE A 92 -5.66 -17.18 -9.42
C ILE A 92 -5.16 -18.59 -9.13
N ARG A 93 -5.61 -19.21 -8.04
CA ARG A 93 -5.25 -20.59 -7.66
C ARG A 93 -6.25 -21.64 -8.17
N ASN A 94 -7.15 -21.29 -9.07
CA ASN A 94 -8.15 -22.22 -9.58
C ASN A 94 -7.47 -23.26 -10.47
N GLN A 95 -7.37 -24.48 -9.94
CA GLN A 95 -6.72 -25.61 -10.57
C GLN A 95 -7.43 -26.04 -11.86
N ASP A 96 -8.76 -25.96 -11.92
CA ASP A 96 -9.54 -26.32 -13.10
C ASP A 96 -9.30 -25.32 -14.24
N ALA A 97 -9.28 -24.02 -13.93
CA ALA A 97 -8.94 -22.98 -14.90
C ALA A 97 -7.50 -23.14 -15.42
N HIS A 98 -6.56 -23.51 -14.55
CA HIS A 98 -5.18 -23.81 -14.94
C HIS A 98 -5.10 -25.03 -15.87
N ILE A 99 -5.80 -26.12 -15.55
CA ILE A 99 -5.83 -27.33 -16.38
C ILE A 99 -6.50 -27.05 -17.73
N ALA A 100 -7.61 -26.31 -17.74
CA ALA A 100 -8.30 -25.93 -18.97
C ALA A 100 -7.41 -25.09 -19.88
N LEU A 101 -6.73 -24.07 -19.33
CA LEU A 101 -5.79 -23.24 -20.09
C LEU A 101 -4.61 -24.06 -20.62
N ARG A 102 -4.05 -24.94 -19.79
CA ARG A 102 -2.96 -25.85 -20.19
C ARG A 102 -3.39 -26.76 -21.35
N ASN A 103 -4.57 -27.36 -21.27
CA ASN A 103 -5.08 -28.24 -22.32
C ASN A 103 -5.36 -27.44 -23.61
N ALA A 104 -5.94 -26.24 -23.50
CA ALA A 104 -6.14 -25.36 -24.66
C ALA A 104 -4.82 -24.94 -25.33
N LEU A 105 -3.77 -24.68 -24.53
CA LEU A 105 -2.43 -24.41 -25.05
C LEU A 105 -1.83 -25.64 -25.74
N ILE A 106 -2.02 -26.83 -25.19
CA ILE A 106 -1.58 -28.08 -25.80
C ILE A 106 -2.27 -28.25 -27.17
N GLU A 107 -3.60 -28.16 -27.23
CA GLU A 107 -4.36 -28.24 -28.50
C GLU A 107 -3.88 -27.21 -29.52
N HIS A 108 -3.71 -25.95 -29.10
CA HIS A 108 -3.21 -24.90 -30.00
C HIS A 108 -1.82 -25.21 -30.56
N LEU A 109 -0.91 -25.74 -29.74
CA LEU A 109 0.40 -26.16 -30.20
C LEU A 109 0.30 -27.38 -31.14
N TRP A 110 -0.55 -28.36 -30.84
CA TRP A 110 -0.81 -29.49 -31.74
C TRP A 110 -1.36 -29.04 -33.09
N ASP A 111 -2.29 -28.10 -33.13
CA ASP A 111 -2.79 -27.50 -34.36
C ASP A 111 -1.71 -26.74 -35.14
N GLN A 112 -0.83 -26.00 -34.46
CA GLN A 112 0.29 -25.34 -35.12
C GLN A 112 1.29 -26.34 -35.71
N TYR A 113 1.64 -27.41 -34.98
CA TYR A 113 2.61 -28.40 -35.44
C TYR A 113 2.04 -29.34 -36.53
N THR A 114 0.74 -29.62 -36.52
CA THR A 114 0.10 -30.42 -37.58
C THR A 114 -0.09 -29.60 -38.86
N ASN A 115 -0.44 -28.32 -38.76
CA ASN A 115 -0.55 -27.42 -39.92
C ASN A 115 0.81 -26.95 -40.48
N SER A 116 1.90 -27.06 -39.70
CA SER A 116 3.27 -26.74 -40.17
C SER A 116 3.97 -27.94 -40.85
N ASN A 117 3.36 -29.13 -40.84
CA ASN A 117 3.89 -30.36 -41.44
C ASN A 117 3.08 -30.81 -42.68
N VAL A 118 2.33 -29.89 -43.28
CA VAL A 118 1.71 -30.01 -44.62
C VAL A 118 2.34 -28.97 -45.53
#